data_AF-A0A7C2RRH8-F1
#
_entry.id   AF-A0A7C2RRH8-F1
#
_cell.length_a   1.000
_cell.length_b   1.000
_cell.length_c   1.000
_cell.angle_alpha   90.00
_cell.angle_beta   90.00
_cell.angle_gamma   90.00
#
_symmetry.space_group_name_H-M   'P 1'
#
loop_
_entity.id
_entity.type
_entity.pdbx_description
1 polymer ?
#
loop_
_entity_poly.entity_id
_entity_poly.type
_entity_poly.pdbx_seq_one_letter_code
_entity_poly.pdbx_strand_id
1 'polypeptide(L)'
;MTQPTSIDPIATRQVIGKQFTTKEITEILIKQNKLREGYYELSVEFMFSAGAAGPSPDEIFPSAFVGVSRLGLIRVSNPTVLSVDAALITTKKTKLQNNLSTEPKPS
;
A
#
# COMPACT_ATOMS: atom_id res chain seq x y z
N MET A 1 -44.36 3.49 9.72
CA MET A 1 -43.31 4.27 9.03
C MET A 1 -42.33 3.28 8.43
N THR A 2 -42.42 3.01 7.13
CA THR A 2 -41.51 2.10 6.42
C THR A 2 -40.36 2.92 5.85
N GLN A 3 -39.12 2.60 6.24
CA GLN A 3 -37.93 3.19 5.63
C GLN A 3 -37.87 2.73 4.17
N PRO A 4 -37.67 3.63 3.19
CA PRO A 4 -37.43 3.22 1.82
C PRO A 4 -36.07 2.52 1.75
N THR A 5 -36.07 1.25 1.35
CA THR A 5 -34.86 0.53 0.93
C THR A 5 -34.29 1.26 -0.29
N SER A 6 -33.33 2.17 -0.11
CA SER A 6 -32.51 2.59 -1.24
C SER A 6 -31.66 1.39 -1.62
N ILE A 7 -32.02 0.75 -2.72
CA ILE A 7 -31.14 -0.17 -3.44
C ILE A 7 -30.03 0.69 -4.03
N ASP A 8 -29.05 1.05 -3.19
CA ASP A 8 -27.80 1.61 -3.68
C ASP A 8 -27.24 0.61 -4.69
N PRO A 9 -26.83 1.05 -5.90
CA PRO A 9 -26.32 0.14 -6.90
C PRO A 9 -25.14 -0.63 -6.31
N ILE A 10 -25.25 -1.97 -6.29
CA ILE A 10 -24.20 -2.84 -5.76
C ILE A 10 -22.94 -2.56 -6.56
N ALA A 11 -21.98 -1.90 -5.92
CA ALA A 11 -20.73 -1.55 -6.58
C ALA A 11 -19.97 -2.84 -6.94
N THR A 12 -19.96 -3.19 -8.23
CA THR A 12 -19.15 -4.27 -8.76
C THR A 12 -17.68 -3.89 -8.62
N ARG A 13 -16.91 -4.70 -7.90
CA ARG A 13 -15.47 -4.50 -7.70
C ARG A 13 -14.71 -5.52 -8.54
N GLN A 14 -13.80 -5.05 -9.38
CA GLN A 14 -12.91 -5.89 -10.17
C GLN A 14 -11.47 -5.47 -9.89
N VAL A 15 -10.57 -6.44 -9.77
CA VAL A 15 -9.14 -6.16 -9.69
C VAL A 15 -8.66 -5.71 -11.06
N ILE A 16 -8.15 -4.48 -11.15
CA ILE A 16 -7.57 -3.94 -12.38
C ILE A 16 -6.06 -3.90 -12.24
N GLY A 17 -5.36 -4.57 -13.16
CA GLY A 17 -3.90 -4.51 -13.27
C GLY A 17 -3.14 -5.37 -12.25
N LYS A 18 -1.85 -5.03 -12.08
CA LYS A 18 -0.92 -5.78 -11.24
C LYS A 18 -1.20 -5.55 -9.76
N GLN A 19 -1.22 -6.62 -8.97
CA GLN A 19 -1.21 -6.57 -7.52
C GLN A 19 0.21 -6.35 -6.99
N PHE A 20 0.35 -5.57 -5.93
CA PHE A 20 1.64 -5.25 -5.34
C PHE A 20 1.83 -6.03 -4.05
N THR A 21 3.04 -6.55 -3.87
CA THR A 21 3.49 -7.09 -2.59
C THR A 21 3.76 -5.96 -1.59
N THR A 22 3.78 -6.29 -0.29
CA THR A 22 4.17 -5.35 0.78
C THR A 22 5.47 -4.64 0.46
N LYS A 23 6.48 -5.39 -0.01
CA LYS A 23 7.79 -4.84 -0.37
C LYS A 23 7.70 -3.83 -1.52
N GLU A 24 6.93 -4.13 -2.57
CA GLU A 24 6.75 -3.21 -3.69
C GLU A 24 6.00 -1.94 -3.28
N ILE A 25 4.98 -2.05 -2.41
CA ILE A 25 4.31 -0.88 -1.83
C ILE A 25 5.32 -0.05 -1.02
N THR A 26 6.15 -0.68 -0.19
CA THR A 26 7.23 0.00 0.53
C THR A 26 8.18 0.73 -0.44
N GLU A 27 8.64 0.07 -1.50
CA GLU A 27 9.50 0.69 -2.51
C GLU A 27 8.83 1.90 -3.20
N ILE A 28 7.54 1.80 -3.51
CA ILE A 28 6.75 2.89 -4.10
C ILE A 28 6.67 4.07 -3.13
N LEU A 29 6.35 3.81 -1.87
CA LEU A 29 6.27 4.85 -0.85
C LEU A 29 7.62 5.51 -0.57
N ILE A 30 8.73 4.75 -0.55
CA ILE A 30 10.09 5.31 -0.39
C ILE A 30 10.38 6.26 -1.55
N LYS A 31 10.08 5.85 -2.79
CA LYS A 31 10.26 6.68 -3.99
C LYS A 31 9.38 7.94 -3.96
N GLN A 32 8.12 7.80 -3.58
CA GLN A 32 7.16 8.90 -3.50
C GLN A 32 7.59 9.96 -2.47
N ASN A 33 8.12 9.52 -1.33
CA ASN A 33 8.66 10.39 -0.28
C ASN A 33 10.11 10.84 -0.54
N LYS A 34 10.71 10.47 -1.69
CA LYS A 34 12.06 10.84 -2.11
C LYS A 34 13.15 10.48 -1.07
N LEU A 35 12.93 9.40 -0.32
CA LEU A 35 13.86 8.91 0.68
C LEU A 35 15.02 8.19 -0.02
N ARG A 36 16.26 8.62 0.25
CA ARG A 36 17.47 8.11 -0.44
C ARG A 36 18.25 7.09 0.38
N GLU A 37 18.13 7.14 1.70
CA GLU A 37 18.94 6.35 2.63
C GLU A 37 18.09 5.84 3.79
N GLY A 38 18.54 4.74 4.39
CA GLY A 38 17.90 4.07 5.52
C GLY A 38 17.07 2.85 5.11
N TYR A 39 16.65 2.11 6.12
CA TYR A 39 15.81 0.93 6.01
C TYR A 39 14.38 1.29 6.43
N TYR A 40 13.40 0.93 5.60
CA TYR A 40 12.00 1.24 5.86
C TYR A 40 11.10 0.03 5.70
N GLU A 41 10.07 -0.04 6.53
CA GLU A 41 9.01 -1.03 6.49
C GLU A 41 7.65 -0.35 6.22
N LEU A 42 6.68 -1.11 5.71
CA LEU A 42 5.31 -0.63 5.52
C LEU A 42 4.65 -0.45 6.88
N SER A 43 4.13 0.75 7.13
CA SER A 43 3.25 1.04 8.26
C SER A 43 1.80 0.91 7.84
N VAL A 44 0.97 0.27 8.66
CA VAL A 44 -0.48 0.20 8.48
C VAL A 44 -1.15 0.77 9.72
N GLU A 45 -1.91 1.84 9.56
CA GLU A 45 -2.72 2.42 10.62
C GLU A 45 -4.10 1.74 10.61
N PHE A 46 -4.46 1.15 11.75
CA PHE A 46 -5.77 0.53 11.94
C PHE A 46 -6.67 1.45 12.76
N MET A 47 -7.93 1.55 12.36
CA MET A 47 -8.99 2.18 13.13
C MET A 47 -9.92 1.11 13.69
N PHE A 48 -10.28 1.27 14.95
CA PHE A 48 -11.21 0.39 15.65
C PHE A 48 -12.47 1.18 15.99
N SER A 49 -13.63 0.59 15.75
CA SER A 49 -14.91 1.15 16.19
C SER A 49 -15.84 0.03 16.61
N ALA A 50 -16.88 0.39 17.37
CA ALA A 50 -17.94 -0.54 17.75
C ALA A 50 -19.28 -0.02 17.24
N GLY A 51 -20.17 -0.93 16.88
CA GLY A 51 -21.51 -0.59 16.44
C GLY A 51 -22.40 -1.83 16.37
N ALA A 52 -23.66 -1.64 15.98
CA ALA A 52 -24.61 -2.73 15.81
C ALA A 52 -24.51 -3.26 14.37
N ALA A 53 -24.26 -4.56 14.20
CA ALA A 53 -24.29 -5.23 12.90
C ALA A 53 -24.78 -6.67 13.04
N GLY A 54 -25.29 -7.22 11.93
CA GLY A 54 -25.94 -8.53 11.92
C GLY A 54 -26.24 -8.99 10.49
N PRO A 55 -26.44 -10.31 10.28
CA PRO A 55 -26.81 -10.85 8.97
C PRO A 55 -28.21 -10.42 8.51
N SER A 56 -29.08 -9.99 9.44
CA SER A 56 -30.43 -9.50 9.17
C SER A 56 -30.83 -8.40 10.16
N PRO A 57 -31.91 -7.64 9.88
CA PRO A 57 -32.41 -6.60 10.79
C PRO A 57 -32.88 -7.13 12.16
N ASP A 58 -33.32 -8.38 12.23
CA ASP A 58 -33.81 -9.01 13.47
C ASP A 58 -32.69 -9.69 14.28
N GLU A 59 -31.50 -9.84 13.70
CA GLU A 59 -30.34 -10.51 14.30
C GLU A 59 -29.16 -9.53 14.46
N ILE A 60 -29.35 -8.46 15.23
CA ILE A 60 -28.32 -7.44 15.46
C ILE A 60 -27.50 -7.73 16.73
N PHE A 61 -26.18 -7.64 16.62
CA PHE A 61 -25.23 -7.85 17.71
C PHE A 61 -24.28 -6.65 17.88
N PRO A 62 -23.82 -6.37 19.12
CA PRO A 62 -22.65 -5.53 19.34
C PRO A 62 -21.46 -6.09 18.56
N SER A 63 -20.90 -5.29 17.67
CA SER A 63 -19.90 -5.70 16.70
C SER A 63 -18.70 -4.77 16.74
N ALA A 64 -17.51 -5.32 16.54
CA ALA A 64 -16.29 -4.55 16.36
C ALA A 64 -15.97 -4.43 14.86
N PHE A 65 -15.64 -3.23 14.41
CA PHE A 65 -15.17 -2.95 13.06
C PHE A 65 -13.69 -2.59 13.09
N VAL A 66 -12.92 -3.26 12.25
CA VAL A 66 -11.50 -2.96 12.03
C VAL A 66 -11.34 -2.41 10.62
N GLY A 67 -10.92 -1.16 10.52
CA GLY A 67 -10.62 -0.50 9.26
C GLY A 67 -9.12 -0.26 9.10
N VAL A 68 -8.65 -0.21 7.87
CA VAL A 68 -7.33 0.35 7.54
C VAL A 68 -7.53 1.81 7.14
N SER A 69 -6.91 2.74 7.86
CA SER A 69 -7.06 4.18 7.61
C SER A 69 -5.93 4.73 6.74
N ARG A 70 -4.69 4.31 7.00
CA ARG A 70 -3.50 4.85 6.33
C ARG A 70 -2.44 3.78 6.09
N LEU A 71 -1.68 3.98 5.02
CA LEU A 71 -0.43 3.29 4.74
C LEU A 71 0.70 4.30 4.81
N GLY A 72 1.81 3.92 5.44
CA GLY A 72 2.96 4.79 5.64
C GLY A 72 4.27 4.03 5.64
N LEU A 73 5.34 4.68 6.10
CA LEU A 73 6.64 4.07 6.28
C LEU A 73 7.08 4.21 7.73
N ILE A 74 7.63 3.14 8.29
CA ILE A 74 8.39 3.19 9.54
C ILE A 74 9.85 3.02 9.19
N ARG A 75 10.70 3.93 9.69
CA ARG A 75 12.15 3.76 9.61
C ARG A 75 12.59 2.77 10.68
N VAL A 76 13.37 1.78 10.29
CA VAL A 76 13.96 0.81 11.22
C VAL A 76 15.45 1.09 11.40
N SER A 77 15.96 0.88 12.62
CA SER A 77 17.36 1.15 12.96
C SER A 77 18.31 0.11 12.38
N ASN A 78 17.87 -1.15 12.31
CA ASN A 78 18.62 -2.27 11.76
C ASN A 78 17.82 -2.94 10.64
N PRO A 79 18.49 -3.48 9.60
CA PRO A 79 17.81 -4.19 8.53
C PRO A 79 17.03 -5.40 9.08
N THR A 80 15.83 -5.59 8.57
CA THR A 80 14.99 -6.76 8.81
C THR A 80 14.62 -7.43 7.49
N VAL A 81 14.05 -8.62 7.56
CA VAL A 81 13.51 -9.33 6.38
C VAL A 81 12.35 -8.59 5.70
N LEU A 82 11.67 -7.69 6.42
CA LEU A 82 10.56 -6.88 5.91
C LEU A 82 11.01 -5.51 5.42
N SER A 83 12.20 -5.08 5.82
CA SER A 83 12.74 -3.76 5.49
C SER A 83 13.23 -3.67 4.05
N VAL A 84 13.09 -2.48 3.47
CA VAL A 84 13.63 -2.10 2.16
C VAL A 84 14.72 -1.06 2.36
N ASP A 85 15.88 -1.31 1.76
CA ASP A 85 16.98 -0.35 1.70
C ASP A 85 16.72 0.71 0.62
N ALA A 86 16.56 1.96 1.04
CA ALA A 86 16.30 3.08 0.13
C ALA A 86 17.47 3.37 -0.84
N ALA A 87 18.71 3.06 -0.44
CA ALA A 87 19.89 3.30 -1.28
C ALA A 87 19.93 2.34 -2.47
N LEU A 88 19.50 1.08 -2.27
CA LEU A 88 19.48 0.04 -3.30
C LEU A 88 18.39 0.28 -4.37
N ILE A 89 17.30 0.96 -4.03
CA ILE A 89 16.23 1.22 -5.00
C ILE A 89 16.46 2.48 -5.83
N THR A 90 17.17 3.46 -5.26
CA THR A 90 17.49 4.72 -5.94
C THR A 90 18.52 4.51 -7.03
N THR A 91 19.53 3.68 -6.76
CA THR A 91 20.64 3.38 -7.70
C THR A 91 20.25 2.50 -8.89
N LYS A 92 19.17 1.71 -8.79
CA LYS A 92 18.70 0.85 -9.89
C LYS A 92 18.26 1.63 -11.14
N LYS A 93 17.80 2.89 -11.01
CA LYS A 93 17.49 3.74 -12.18
C LYS A 93 18.74 4.27 -12.88
N THR A 94 19.79 4.58 -12.13
CA THR A 94 21.01 5.20 -12.67
C THR A 94 21.84 4.22 -13.52
N LYS A 95 21.92 2.94 -13.13
CA LYS A 95 22.68 1.95 -13.90
C LYS A 95 22.07 1.63 -15.27
N LEU A 96 20.75 1.77 -15.46
CA LEU A 96 20.12 1.45 -16.74
C LEU A 96 20.30 2.58 -17.78
N GLN A 97 20.41 3.83 -17.35
CA GLN A 97 20.59 4.97 -18.26
C GLN A 97 22.04 5.15 -18.71
N ASN A 98 23.03 4.79 -17.87
CA ASN A 98 24.44 4.92 -18.22
C ASN A 98 24.93 3.86 -19.24
N ASN A 99 24.23 2.73 -19.36
CA ASN A 99 24.59 1.66 -20.30
C ASN A 99 23.98 1.84 -21.70
N LEU A 100 23.17 2.87 -21.92
CA LEU A 100 22.54 3.16 -23.22
C LEU A 100 23.21 4.33 -23.98
N SER A 101 24.32 4.86 -23.47
CA SER A 101 25.06 5.99 -24.07
C SER A 101 26.48 5.63 -24.51
N THR A 102 26.83 4.34 -24.60
CA THR A 102 28.17 3.88 -25.00
C THR A 102 28.17 2.99 -26.25
N GLU A 103 27.30 3.26 -27.24
CA GLU A 103 27.57 2.76 -28.59
C GLU A 103 28.60 3.68 -29.28
N PRO A 104 29.77 3.16 -29.70
CA PRO A 104 30.70 3.95 -30.49
C PRO A 104 30.11 4.21 -31.87
N LYS A 105 30.10 5.48 -32.28
CA LYS A 105 29.73 5.92 -33.63
C LYS A 105 30.63 5.20 -34.65
N PRO A 106 30.08 4.51 -35.67
CA PRO A 106 30.91 3.87 -36.69
C PRO A 106 31.64 4.94 -37.51
N SER A 107 32.95 4.71 -37.68
CA SER A 107 33.88 5.49 -38.51
C SER A 107 33.61 5.32 -39.99
#